data_AF-A0A3C1MXY9-F1
#
_entry.id   AF-A0A3C1MXY9-F1
#
_cell.length_a   1.000
_cell.length_b   1.000
_cell.length_c   1.000
_cell.angle_alpha   90.00
_cell.angle_beta   90.00
_cell.angle_gamma   90.00
#
_symmetry.space_group_name_H-M   'P 1'
#
loop_
_entity.id
_entity.type
_entity.pdbx_description
1 polymer ?
#
loop_
_entity_poly.entity_id
_entity_poly.type
_entity_poly.pdbx_seq_one_letter_code
_entity_poly.pdbx_strand_id
1 'polypeptide(L)' 'MPTLSEFLQRAQTRARHANLPYEGALTPLEADFIWQHAPGAKLVDVRSHAELELVGFI' A
#
# COMPACT_ATOMS: atom_id res chain seq x y z
N MET A 1 -15.78 5.64 -10.71
CA MET A 1 -14.54 5.04 -10.15
C MET A 1 -13.84 6.12 -9.36
N PRO A 2 -13.39 5.87 -8.12
CA PRO A 2 -12.67 6.87 -7.34
C PRO A 2 -11.39 7.34 -8.05
N THR A 3 -10.98 8.58 -7.82
CA THR A 3 -9.74 9.12 -8.39
C THR A 3 -8.51 8.68 -7.59
N LEU A 4 -7.33 8.80 -8.19
CA LEU A 4 -6.06 8.54 -7.51
C LEU A 4 -5.95 9.34 -6.18
N SER A 5 -6.30 10.62 -6.21
CA SER A 5 -6.26 11.51 -5.05
C SER A 5 -7.21 11.09 -3.94
N GLU A 6 -8.40 10.59 -4.29
CA GLU A 6 -9.38 10.09 -3.32
C GLU A 6 -8.87 8.85 -2.58
N PHE A 7 -8.16 7.94 -3.27
CA PHE A 7 -7.54 6.80 -2.61
C PHE A 7 -6.44 7.22 -1.65
N LEU A 8 -5.58 8.16 -2.04
CA LEU A 8 -4.52 8.68 -1.18
C LEU A 8 -5.09 9.38 0.07
N GLN A 9 -6.12 10.21 -0.08
CA GLN A 9 -6.79 10.85 1.08
C GLN A 9 -7.42 9.82 2.01
N ARG A 10 -8.13 8.83 1.47
CA ARG A 10 -8.74 7.76 2.29
C ARG A 10 -7.69 6.94 3.03
N ALA A 11 -6.55 6.64 2.39
CA ALA A 11 -5.43 5.94 3.01
C ALA A 11 -4.80 6.77 4.15
N GLN A 12 -4.64 8.08 3.94
CA GLN A 12 -4.11 8.98 4.96
C GLN A 12 -5.03 9.11 6.17
N THR A 13 -6.33 9.28 5.95
CA THR A 13 -7.33 9.28 7.02
C THR A 13 -7.26 7.98 7.83
N ARG A 14 -7.16 6.82 7.16
CA ARG A 14 -7.00 5.52 7.83
C ARG A 14 -5.76 5.46 8.71
N ALA A 15 -4.62 5.90 8.20
CA ALA A 15 -3.36 5.89 8.94
C ALA A 15 -3.41 6.78 10.18
N ARG A 16 -3.99 7.98 10.06
CA ARG A 16 -4.21 8.89 11.21
C ARG A 16 -5.14 8.28 12.26
N HIS A 17 -6.26 7.68 11.83
CA HIS A 17 -7.20 7.02 12.75
C HIS A 17 -6.56 5.84 13.49
N ALA A 18 -5.67 5.09 12.83
CA ALA A 18 -4.94 3.98 13.42
C ALA A 18 -3.64 4.40 14.13
N ASN A 19 -3.34 5.71 14.19
CA ASN A 19 -2.12 6.27 14.78
C ASN A 19 -0.83 5.60 14.27
N LEU A 20 -0.75 5.38 12.96
CA LEU A 20 0.38 4.71 12.31
C LEU A 20 1.52 5.69 12.07
N PRO A 21 2.79 5.23 12.09
CA PRO A 21 3.96 6.08 11.89
C PRO A 21 4.21 6.48 10.41
N TYR A 22 3.28 6.16 9.51
CA TYR A 22 3.40 6.42 8.07
C TYR A 22 2.16 7.12 7.53
N GLU A 23 2.34 7.87 6.43
CA GLU A 23 1.33 8.80 5.91
C GLU A 23 0.06 8.15 5.36
N GLY A 24 0.07 6.86 5.03
CA GLY A 24 -1.10 6.21 4.45
C GLY A 24 -1.12 4.70 4.62
N ALA A 25 -2.31 4.16 4.89
CA ALA A 25 -2.54 2.72 4.98
C ALA A 25 -3.51 2.30 3.87
N LEU A 26 -2.99 1.80 2.75
CA LEU A 26 -3.75 1.40 1.57
C LEU A 26 -4.37 0.00 1.72
N THR A 27 -5.52 -0.25 1.10
CA THR A 27 -5.99 -1.62 0.89
C THR A 27 -5.31 -2.26 -0.32
N PRO A 28 -5.34 -3.60 -0.49
CA PRO A 28 -4.73 -4.25 -1.65
C PRO A 28 -5.26 -3.72 -3.00
N LEU A 29 -6.56 -3.48 -3.12
CA LEU A 29 -7.18 -2.94 -4.35
C LEU A 29 -6.73 -1.49 -4.63
N GLU A 30 -6.56 -0.69 -3.58
CA GLU A 30 -6.09 0.70 -3.71
C GLU A 30 -4.62 0.75 -4.11
N ALA A 31 -3.79 -0.11 -3.51
CA ALA A 31 -2.38 -0.23 -3.85
C ALA A 31 -2.17 -0.67 -5.31
N ASP A 32 -2.91 -1.67 -5.77
CA ASP A 32 -2.88 -2.12 -7.17
C ASP A 32 -3.31 -1.00 -8.13
N PHE A 33 -4.42 -0.31 -7.82
CA PHE A 33 -4.88 0.82 -8.64
C PHE A 33 -3.82 1.93 -8.73
N ILE A 34 -3.23 2.34 -7.60
CA ILE A 34 -2.17 3.37 -7.58
C ILE A 34 -0.97 2.91 -8.41
N TRP A 35 -0.54 1.65 -8.27
CA TRP A 35 0.61 1.13 -8.99
C TRP A 35 0.41 1.14 -10.51
N GLN A 36 -0.81 0.89 -10.98
CA GLN A 36 -1.14 0.93 -12.41
C GLN A 36 -1.30 2.36 -12.97
N HIS A 37 -1.75 3.32 -12.15
CA HIS A 37 -2.20 4.65 -12.64
C HIS A 37 -1.30 5.82 -12.24
N ALA A 38 -0.42 5.66 -11.24
CA ALA A 38 0.50 6.72 -10.83
C ALA A 38 1.87 6.52 -11.51
N PRO A 39 2.22 7.35 -12.52
CA PRO A 39 3.51 7.22 -13.18
C PRO A 39 4.65 7.47 -12.18
N GLY A 40 5.53 6.47 -12.04
CA GLY A 40 6.65 6.52 -11.10
C GLY A 40 6.39 5.85 -9.74
N ALA A 41 5.19 5.32 -9.49
CA ALA A 41 4.95 4.47 -8.32
C ALA A 41 5.83 3.22 -8.38
N LYS A 42 6.41 2.84 -7.22
CA LYS A 42 7.24 1.64 -7.06
C LYS A 42 6.73 0.83 -5.89
N LEU A 43 6.50 -0.46 -6.11
CA LEU A 43 6.23 -1.42 -5.05
C LEU A 43 7.58 -1.89 -4.50
N VAL A 44 7.83 -1.62 -3.21
CA VAL A 44 9.07 -2.01 -2.52
C VAL A 44 8.72 -3.11 -1.54
N ASP A 45 9.30 -4.29 -1.75
CA ASP A 45 9.19 -5.40 -0.80
C ASP A 45 10.22 -5.22 0.31
N VAL A 46 9.74 -5.08 1.55
CA VAL A 46 10.57 -4.84 2.75
C VAL A 46 10.72 -6.11 3.60
N ARG A 47 10.18 -7.24 3.14
CA ARG A 47 10.29 -8.52 3.84
C ARG A 47 11.76 -8.95 3.93
N SER A 48 12.09 -9.62 5.02
CA SER A 48 13.39 -10.27 5.18
C SER A 48 13.55 -11.42 4.19
N HIS A 49 14.80 -11.85 3.96
CA HIS A 49 15.08 -12.99 3.10
C HIS A 49 14.36 -14.27 3.56
N ALA A 50 14.35 -14.52 4.88
CA ALA A 50 13.62 -15.66 5.45
C ALA A 50 12.10 -15.58 5.20
N GLU A 51 11.50 -14.40 5.31
CA GLU A 51 10.07 -14.22 4.99
C GLU A 51 9.79 -14.43 3.49
N LEU A 52 10.70 -14.03 2.60
CA LEU A 52 10.55 -14.27 1.16
C LEU A 52 10.61 -15.76 0.81
N GLU A 53 11.47 -16.52 1.48
CA GLU A 53 11.65 -17.94 1.21
C GLU A 53 10.60 -18.83 1.88
N LEU A 54 10.05 -18.42 3.03
CA LEU A 54 9.20 -19.29 3.84
C LEU A 54 7.71 -18.95 3.72
N VAL A 55 7.35 -17.69 3.43
CA VAL A 55 5.94 -17.28 3.34
C VAL A 55 5.41 -17.54 1.94
N GLY A 56 4.47 -18.49 1.82
CA GLY A 56 3.80 -18.84 0.56
C GLY A 56 4.07 -20.26 0.07
N PHE A 57 4.96 -21.00 0.75
CA PHE A 57 5.13 -22.44 0.58
C PHE A 57 4.30 -23.16 1.65
N ILE A 58 3.41 -24.06 1.22
CA ILE A 58 2.63 -24.97 2.08
C ILE A 58 2.94 -26.39 1.64
#